data_AF-A0A538S2B9-F1
#
_entry.id   AF-A0A538S2B9-F1
#
_cell.length_a   1.000
_cell.length_b   1.000
_cell.length_c   1.000
_cell.angle_alpha   90.00
_cell.angle_beta   90.00
_cell.angle_gamma   90.00
#
_symmetry.space_group_name_H-M   'P 1'
#
loop_
_entity.id
_entity.type
_entity.pdbx_description
1 polymer ?
#
loop_
_entity_poly.entity_id
_entity_poly.type
_entity_poly.pdbx_seq_one_letter_code
_entity_poly.pdbx_strand_id
1 'polypeptide(L)'
;MARWLTIGTLDPAEWTTLFDGRWRQRAGKILAEGMGSGFGGRTVCLAKQPPPDIPYELAVTVRLDDEAGAAGLIFHADGGDKHYGFYPSGGQLRLTRFEGPDVYSWTILAQQPSPHYRPGDWNTLKVRVEKDRILCYVNNHLVVESNDIALQAGRVGLAKFRNTRAEFKHFQVARQLAEPTPPADLVKRINQSVDKLAGAASPGAELVDGLLPNAAASMSVLRDRAKHLEEQAAQMRQLAQAVHQKQVQGELLKVLRGKEDDIDLFHAALLIARLDNEELEVDGYRREIERMARDLKRALGKEADDKAKLAALNKYLFIDHGFHGSRSDHDYYNKANSYLNEVLDDREGLPITLSIIYMELARRLGLKVVGIGMPGHFVVKYIPVKGEGQLLDVFDDARPLPEKEARQRIEESTERPARDVDFAVVDKKAILIRILHNLLSVAHDERDVQSALRYLDTILAMAPDSVQDHVLRAVARRRAGDRKGALEDVDWALDHKPDDINLERIEEFRRELLRQGP
;
A
#
# COMPACT_ATOMS: atom_id res chain seq x y z
N MET A 1 -46.61 -0.07 30.95
CA MET A 1 -45.85 -0.52 29.75
C MET A 1 -44.86 0.53 29.21
N ALA A 2 -45.01 1.84 29.46
CA ALA A 2 -44.10 2.87 28.95
C ALA A 2 -42.65 2.85 29.50
N ARG A 3 -42.41 2.25 30.67
CA ARG A 3 -41.07 2.16 31.31
C ARG A 3 -40.14 1.06 30.78
N TRP A 4 -40.63 0.14 29.94
CA TRP A 4 -39.81 -0.94 29.35
C TRP A 4 -39.23 -0.56 27.98
N LEU A 5 -39.83 0.43 27.29
CA LEU A 5 -39.37 0.95 25.99
C LEU A 5 -38.14 1.87 26.10
N THR A 6 -37.67 2.17 27.31
CA THR A 6 -36.54 3.07 27.60
C THR A 6 -35.21 2.34 27.81
N ILE A 7 -35.16 1.01 27.61
CA ILE A 7 -33.88 0.28 27.70
C ILE A 7 -32.99 0.73 26.54
N GLY A 8 -31.92 1.44 26.87
CA GLY A 8 -30.96 1.94 25.91
C GLY A 8 -31.24 3.36 25.40
N THR A 9 -32.30 4.03 25.83
CA THR A 9 -32.50 5.47 25.56
C THR A 9 -31.65 6.31 26.51
N LEU A 10 -31.18 7.48 26.08
CA LEU A 10 -30.56 8.45 26.99
C LEU A 10 -31.55 8.86 28.09
N ASP A 11 -31.04 9.15 29.28
CA ASP A 11 -31.87 9.73 30.35
C ASP A 11 -32.30 11.16 29.96
N PRO A 12 -33.60 11.43 29.75
CA PRO A 12 -34.07 12.78 29.42
C PRO A 12 -33.89 13.78 30.58
N ALA A 13 -33.58 13.33 31.80
CA ALA A 13 -33.18 14.22 32.90
C ALA A 13 -31.75 14.74 32.76
N GLU A 14 -30.88 14.02 32.02
CA GLU A 14 -29.49 14.41 31.80
C GLU A 14 -29.27 15.07 30.43
N TRP A 15 -29.98 14.61 29.40
CA TRP A 15 -29.68 14.95 28.00
C TRP A 15 -30.87 15.51 27.23
N THR A 16 -30.58 16.35 26.26
CA THR A 16 -31.54 16.85 25.25
C THR A 16 -30.97 16.60 23.86
N THR A 17 -31.62 15.74 23.07
CA THR A 17 -31.22 15.44 21.69
C THR A 17 -31.88 16.39 20.70
N LEU A 18 -31.13 16.89 19.72
CA LEU A 18 -31.57 17.83 18.70
C LEU A 18 -31.14 17.36 17.30
N PHE A 19 -31.81 17.89 16.28
CA PHE A 19 -31.52 17.66 14.86
C PHE A 19 -31.60 16.21 14.40
N ASP A 20 -32.57 15.45 14.91
CA ASP A 20 -32.82 14.04 14.56
C ASP A 20 -31.56 13.15 14.67
N GLY A 21 -31.69 11.84 14.55
CA GLY A 21 -30.58 10.90 14.75
C GLY A 21 -30.70 10.09 16.04
N ARG A 22 -30.00 8.96 16.06
CA ARG A 22 -30.21 7.91 17.06
C ARG A 22 -29.14 8.00 18.13
N TRP A 23 -29.54 8.41 19.32
CA TRP A 23 -28.72 8.41 20.51
C TRP A 23 -29.16 7.32 21.48
N ARG A 24 -28.22 6.49 21.94
CA ARG A 24 -28.48 5.38 22.85
C ARG A 24 -27.44 5.31 23.96
N GLN A 25 -27.82 4.85 25.15
CA GLN A 25 -26.89 4.64 26.26
C GLN A 25 -26.81 3.16 26.63
N ARG A 26 -25.60 2.58 26.59
CA ARG A 26 -25.39 1.18 26.96
C ARG A 26 -24.00 0.99 27.58
N ALA A 27 -23.93 0.27 28.69
CA ALA A 27 -22.67 -0.07 29.37
C ALA A 27 -21.76 1.16 29.65
N GLY A 28 -22.35 2.27 30.11
CA GLY A 28 -21.62 3.51 30.41
C GLY A 28 -21.15 4.30 29.18
N LYS A 29 -21.59 3.92 27.97
CA LYS A 29 -21.31 4.62 26.72
C LYS A 29 -22.56 5.23 26.14
N ILE A 30 -22.38 6.36 25.47
CA ILE A 30 -23.38 6.99 24.60
C ILE A 30 -23.00 6.69 23.16
N LEU A 31 -23.92 6.09 22.40
CA LEU A 31 -23.77 5.79 20.98
C LEU A 31 -24.58 6.80 20.17
N ALA A 32 -23.95 7.40 19.16
CA ALA A 32 -24.59 8.24 18.16
C ALA A 32 -24.47 7.60 16.76
N GLU A 33 -25.61 7.40 16.10
CA GLU A 33 -25.68 6.78 14.77
C GLU A 33 -26.78 7.42 13.90
N GLY A 34 -26.68 7.20 12.59
CA GLY A 34 -27.61 7.78 11.60
C GLY A 34 -27.32 9.25 11.28
N MET A 35 -27.93 9.73 10.20
CA MET A 35 -27.77 11.10 9.73
C MET A 35 -28.73 12.03 10.51
N GLY A 36 -28.22 13.11 11.06
CA GLY A 36 -29.07 14.17 11.64
C GLY A 36 -29.66 15.07 10.55
N SER A 37 -30.72 15.80 10.88
CA SER A 37 -31.37 16.81 10.05
C SER A 37 -30.65 18.17 10.03
N GLY A 38 -29.63 18.37 10.88
CA GLY A 38 -28.83 19.59 10.91
C GLY A 38 -27.78 19.65 9.80
N PHE A 39 -27.20 20.83 9.59
CA PHE A 39 -26.16 21.08 8.59
C PHE A 39 -25.02 20.04 8.63
N GLY A 40 -24.62 19.50 7.48
CA GLY A 40 -23.58 18.47 7.39
C GLY A 40 -23.98 17.12 7.99
N GLY A 41 -25.29 16.84 8.12
CA GLY A 41 -25.81 15.65 8.79
C GLY A 41 -25.63 15.69 10.31
N ARG A 42 -25.59 16.90 10.88
CA ARG A 42 -25.32 17.14 12.30
C ARG A 42 -26.49 16.65 13.16
N THR A 43 -26.17 15.91 14.20
CA THR A 43 -27.04 15.61 15.35
C THR A 43 -26.33 16.02 16.64
N VAL A 44 -27.09 16.49 17.61
CA VAL A 44 -26.56 17.09 18.84
C VAL A 44 -27.20 16.47 20.07
N CYS A 45 -26.40 16.28 21.12
CA CYS A 45 -26.85 15.84 22.43
C CYS A 45 -26.33 16.81 23.50
N LEU A 46 -27.22 17.67 24.02
CA LEU A 46 -26.88 18.72 25.00
C LEU A 46 -27.09 18.22 26.43
N ALA A 47 -26.12 18.49 27.30
CA ALA A 47 -26.27 18.28 28.72
C ALA A 47 -27.30 19.27 29.28
N LYS A 48 -28.15 18.79 30.21
CA LYS A 48 -29.13 19.63 30.90
C LYS A 48 -28.52 20.49 32.01
N GLN A 49 -27.43 20.04 32.61
CA GLN A 49 -26.69 20.86 33.58
C GLN A 49 -25.95 21.98 32.85
N PRO A 50 -26.10 23.25 33.29
CA PRO A 50 -25.35 24.35 32.71
C PRO A 50 -23.86 24.23 33.04
N PRO A 51 -22.95 24.72 32.17
CA PRO A 51 -21.54 24.79 32.51
C PRO A 51 -21.30 25.77 33.67
N PRO A 52 -20.20 25.61 34.44
CA PRO A 52 -19.75 26.61 35.40
C PRO A 52 -19.42 27.96 34.75
N ASP A 53 -19.29 29.00 35.57
CA ASP A 53 -18.76 30.28 35.10
C ASP A 53 -17.35 30.12 34.53
N ILE A 54 -17.02 30.91 33.51
CA ILE A 54 -15.70 30.97 32.90
C ILE A 54 -14.66 31.38 33.97
N PRO A 55 -13.51 30.68 34.08
CA PRO A 55 -13.08 29.58 33.23
C PRO A 55 -13.69 28.23 33.61
N TYR A 56 -13.98 27.42 32.60
CA TYR A 56 -14.41 26.03 32.77
C TYR A 56 -13.79 25.11 31.71
N GLU A 57 -13.85 23.81 32.00
CA GLU A 57 -13.36 22.73 31.16
C GLU A 57 -14.49 21.74 30.90
N LEU A 58 -14.52 21.20 29.67
CA LEU A 58 -15.33 20.07 29.30
C LEU A 58 -14.49 19.02 28.59
N ALA A 59 -14.74 17.74 28.88
CA ALA A 59 -14.02 16.64 28.26
C ALA A 59 -14.95 15.48 27.91
N VAL A 60 -14.56 14.69 26.91
CA VAL A 60 -15.21 13.43 26.54
C VAL A 60 -14.18 12.47 25.96
N THR A 61 -14.34 11.17 26.21
CA THR A 61 -13.61 10.15 25.46
C THR A 61 -14.47 9.65 24.31
N VAL A 62 -14.01 9.84 23.07
CA VAL A 62 -14.75 9.55 21.84
C VAL A 62 -14.00 8.56 20.96
N ARG A 63 -14.73 7.70 20.25
CA ARG A 63 -14.22 6.82 19.20
C ARG A 63 -15.14 6.86 17.99
N LEU A 64 -14.56 6.99 16.80
CA LEU A 64 -15.26 6.97 15.52
C LEU A 64 -14.99 5.62 14.84
N ASP A 65 -15.97 5.08 14.12
CA ASP A 65 -15.75 3.94 13.23
C ASP A 65 -15.23 4.37 11.85
N ASP A 66 -15.58 5.59 11.42
CA ASP A 66 -15.26 6.16 10.13
C ASP A 66 -14.80 7.61 10.27
N GLU A 67 -13.56 7.88 9.84
CA GLU A 67 -12.93 9.19 9.88
C GLU A 67 -13.50 10.18 8.83
N ALA A 68 -14.31 9.71 7.87
CA ALA A 68 -14.94 10.56 6.87
C ALA A 68 -15.98 11.53 7.45
N GLY A 69 -16.50 11.28 8.66
CA GLY A 69 -17.39 12.19 9.38
C GLY A 69 -16.68 13.00 10.46
N ALA A 70 -17.40 13.25 11.55
CA ALA A 70 -16.89 13.97 12.71
C ALA A 70 -17.76 13.69 13.94
N ALA A 71 -17.14 13.67 15.12
CA ALA A 71 -17.85 13.56 16.38
C ALA A 71 -16.99 14.05 17.56
N GLY A 72 -17.58 14.81 18.49
CA GLY A 72 -16.83 15.33 19.64
C GLY A 72 -17.64 16.32 20.48
N LEU A 73 -16.95 17.33 21.02
CA LEU A 73 -17.49 18.28 21.98
C LEU A 73 -18.17 19.46 21.27
N ILE A 74 -19.23 19.98 21.88
CA ILE A 74 -19.78 21.29 21.55
C ILE A 74 -20.00 22.13 22.81
N PHE A 75 -19.88 23.44 22.66
CA PHE A 75 -19.98 24.41 23.76
C PHE A 75 -20.49 25.76 23.25
N HIS A 76 -20.98 26.60 24.16
CA HIS A 76 -21.75 27.81 23.84
C HIS A 76 -22.92 27.54 22.87
N ALA A 77 -23.59 26.40 23.04
CA ALA A 77 -24.71 25.99 22.20
C ALA A 77 -26.02 26.67 22.63
N ASP A 78 -26.69 27.36 21.70
CA ASP A 78 -27.96 28.04 21.98
C ASP A 78 -29.17 27.09 21.99
N GLY A 79 -28.98 25.83 21.58
CA GLY A 79 -30.06 24.85 21.39
C GLY A 79 -30.69 24.87 20.00
N GLY A 80 -30.17 25.72 19.11
CA GLY A 80 -30.37 25.69 17.68
C GLY A 80 -29.02 25.49 16.98
N ASP A 81 -28.75 26.28 15.96
CA ASP A 81 -27.62 26.08 15.06
C ASP A 81 -26.31 26.70 15.53
N LYS A 82 -26.33 27.56 16.57
CA LYS A 82 -25.16 28.31 17.02
C LYS A 82 -24.42 27.57 18.11
N HIS A 83 -23.15 27.26 17.86
CA HIS A 83 -22.24 26.67 18.85
C HIS A 83 -20.80 26.65 18.32
N TYR A 84 -19.84 26.46 19.23
CA TYR A 84 -18.53 25.94 18.84
C TYR A 84 -18.54 24.41 18.83
N GLY A 85 -17.63 23.81 18.07
CA GLY A 85 -17.38 22.38 18.08
C GLY A 85 -15.90 22.06 17.97
N PHE A 86 -15.46 21.08 18.76
CA PHE A 86 -14.10 20.54 18.71
C PHE A 86 -14.15 19.02 18.59
N TYR A 87 -13.63 18.50 17.47
CA TYR A 87 -13.77 17.09 17.11
C TYR A 87 -12.74 16.68 16.05
N PRO A 88 -12.40 15.37 15.95
CA PRO A 88 -11.75 14.82 14.76
C PRO A 88 -12.67 14.87 13.54
N SER A 89 -12.08 15.14 12.38
CA SER A 89 -12.72 15.06 11.07
C SER A 89 -11.69 14.86 9.96
N GLY A 90 -11.87 13.83 9.13
CA GLY A 90 -10.91 13.49 8.08
C GLY A 90 -9.51 13.16 8.63
N GLY A 91 -9.43 12.53 9.82
CA GLY A 91 -8.17 12.22 10.49
C GLY A 91 -7.44 13.42 11.11
N GLN A 92 -8.01 14.62 11.07
CA GLN A 92 -7.44 15.86 11.61
C GLN A 92 -8.30 16.37 12.76
N LEU A 93 -7.73 17.17 13.67
CA LEU A 93 -8.54 17.84 14.70
C LEU A 93 -9.00 19.20 14.24
N ARG A 94 -10.28 19.47 14.42
CA ARG A 94 -10.94 20.67 13.94
C ARG A 94 -11.63 21.42 15.08
N LEU A 95 -11.34 22.72 15.18
CA LEU A 95 -12.12 23.69 15.95
C LEU A 95 -12.98 24.49 14.97
N THR A 96 -14.27 24.60 15.25
CA THR A 96 -15.24 25.19 14.34
C THR A 96 -16.23 26.05 15.10
N ARG A 97 -16.65 27.16 14.48
CA ARG A 97 -17.79 27.97 14.91
C ARG A 97 -18.95 27.79 13.92
N PHE A 98 -20.15 27.56 14.43
CA PHE A 98 -21.40 27.59 13.69
C PHE A 98 -22.23 28.77 14.18
N GLU A 99 -22.77 29.56 13.25
CA GLU A 99 -23.60 30.74 13.51
C GLU A 99 -25.00 30.62 12.86
N GLY A 100 -25.24 29.53 12.15
CA GLY A 100 -26.47 29.26 11.40
C GLY A 100 -26.49 27.85 10.77
N PRO A 101 -27.55 27.55 10.00
CA PRO A 101 -27.86 26.20 9.53
C PRO A 101 -27.20 25.84 8.17
N ASP A 102 -26.21 26.60 7.71
CA ASP A 102 -25.67 26.44 6.35
C ASP A 102 -24.15 26.64 6.28
N VAL A 103 -23.60 26.42 5.07
CA VAL A 103 -22.17 26.52 4.79
C VAL A 103 -21.62 27.94 4.90
N TYR A 104 -22.46 28.97 4.75
CA TYR A 104 -22.05 30.38 4.81
C TYR A 104 -21.94 30.88 6.25
N SER A 105 -22.61 30.19 7.17
CA SER A 105 -22.60 30.45 8.61
C SER A 105 -21.74 29.45 9.39
N TRP A 106 -20.78 28.83 8.69
CA TRP A 106 -19.83 27.86 9.22
C TRP A 106 -18.39 28.36 9.03
N THR A 107 -17.63 28.48 10.12
CA THR A 107 -16.22 28.92 10.08
C THR A 107 -15.32 27.88 10.75
N ILE A 108 -14.33 27.37 10.00
CA ILE A 108 -13.25 26.54 10.54
C ILE A 108 -12.21 27.48 11.15
N LEU A 109 -12.08 27.48 12.47
CA LEU A 109 -11.11 28.32 13.18
C LEU A 109 -9.71 27.70 13.18
N ALA A 110 -9.65 26.36 13.22
CA ALA A 110 -8.41 25.60 13.10
C ALA A 110 -8.70 24.20 12.56
N GLN A 111 -7.79 23.66 11.75
CA GLN A 111 -7.77 22.27 11.33
C GLN A 111 -6.32 21.82 11.12
N GLN A 112 -5.88 20.81 11.87
CA GLN A 112 -4.47 20.38 11.84
C GLN A 112 -4.30 18.92 12.26
N PRO A 113 -3.19 18.27 11.85
CA PRO A 113 -2.89 16.91 12.29
C PRO A 113 -2.41 16.94 13.73
N SER A 114 -2.56 15.83 14.43
CA SER A 114 -1.92 15.63 15.72
C SER A 114 -1.36 14.22 15.81
N PRO A 115 -0.06 14.03 16.12
CA PRO A 115 0.49 12.71 16.37
C PRO A 115 -0.13 12.04 17.61
N HIS A 116 -0.84 12.82 18.42
CA HIS A 116 -1.53 12.35 19.62
C HIS A 116 -2.96 11.88 19.34
N TYR A 117 -3.55 12.18 18.18
CA TYR A 117 -4.85 11.64 17.79
C TYR A 117 -4.68 10.20 17.26
N ARG A 118 -5.61 9.31 17.64
CA ARG A 118 -5.57 7.89 17.34
C ARG A 118 -6.80 7.49 16.52
N PRO A 119 -6.74 7.56 15.17
CA PRO A 119 -7.86 7.20 14.32
C PRO A 119 -8.41 5.80 14.64
N GLY A 120 -9.74 5.65 14.66
CA GLY A 120 -10.41 4.38 14.98
C GLY A 120 -10.33 3.90 16.44
N ASP A 121 -9.62 4.61 17.32
CA ASP A 121 -9.48 4.26 18.74
C ASP A 121 -10.11 5.33 19.67
N TRP A 122 -10.09 5.08 20.97
CA TRP A 122 -10.55 6.02 21.98
C TRP A 122 -9.60 7.20 22.12
N ASN A 123 -10.15 8.40 22.01
CA ASN A 123 -9.44 9.66 22.20
C ASN A 123 -10.16 10.52 23.22
N THR A 124 -9.45 11.08 24.20
CA THR A 124 -9.99 12.06 25.12
C THR A 124 -9.83 13.46 24.53
N LEU A 125 -10.95 14.09 24.19
CA LEU A 125 -11.00 15.50 23.81
C LEU A 125 -11.27 16.33 25.07
N LYS A 126 -10.56 17.43 25.24
CA LYS A 126 -10.81 18.43 26.28
C LYS A 126 -10.81 19.82 25.66
N VAL A 127 -11.75 20.65 26.08
CA VAL A 127 -11.77 22.08 25.77
C VAL A 127 -11.74 22.84 27.08
N ARG A 128 -10.90 23.87 27.17
CA ARG A 128 -10.87 24.85 28.25
C ARG A 128 -11.31 26.19 27.67
N VAL A 129 -12.35 26.75 28.26
CA VAL A 129 -12.93 28.03 27.87
C VAL A 129 -12.50 29.07 28.90
N GLU A 130 -11.78 30.10 28.44
CA GLU A 130 -11.35 31.25 29.22
C GLU A 130 -12.05 32.52 28.71
N LYS A 131 -11.79 33.67 29.35
CA LYS A 131 -12.47 34.93 29.02
C LYS A 131 -12.14 35.43 27.62
N ASP A 132 -10.92 35.17 27.16
CA ASP A 132 -10.35 35.69 25.92
C ASP A 132 -9.84 34.57 24.99
N ARG A 133 -9.90 33.31 25.41
CA ARG A 133 -9.29 32.17 24.70
C ARG A 133 -10.02 30.85 24.87
N ILE A 134 -9.84 29.99 23.87
CA ILE A 134 -10.30 28.60 23.81
C ILE A 134 -9.06 27.72 23.60
N LEU A 135 -8.83 26.77 24.50
CA LEU A 135 -7.73 25.80 24.43
C LEU A 135 -8.30 24.41 24.21
N CYS A 136 -7.90 23.73 23.14
CA CYS A 136 -8.39 22.40 22.79
C CYS A 136 -7.26 21.38 22.85
N TYR A 137 -7.52 20.24 23.48
CA TYR A 137 -6.57 19.18 23.75
C TYR A 137 -7.09 17.85 23.22
N VAL A 138 -6.17 16.99 22.76
CA VAL A 138 -6.42 15.57 22.52
C VAL A 138 -5.43 14.75 23.32
N ASN A 139 -5.93 13.76 24.06
CA ASN A 139 -5.10 12.85 24.86
C ASN A 139 -4.08 13.61 25.74
N ASN A 140 -4.54 14.69 26.40
CA ASN A 140 -3.78 15.63 27.24
C ASN A 140 -2.73 16.50 26.52
N HIS A 141 -2.64 16.46 25.20
CA HIS A 141 -1.77 17.36 24.44
C HIS A 141 -2.57 18.53 23.87
N LEU A 142 -2.13 19.76 24.14
CA LEU A 142 -2.70 20.97 23.55
C LEU A 142 -2.48 20.92 22.03
N VAL A 143 -3.55 21.09 21.26
CA VAL A 143 -3.49 21.10 19.79
C VAL A 143 -3.91 22.43 19.20
N VAL A 144 -4.95 23.07 19.75
CA VAL A 144 -5.47 24.34 19.21
C VAL A 144 -5.58 25.36 20.33
N GLU A 145 -5.08 26.56 20.08
CA GLU A 145 -5.35 27.77 20.86
C GLU A 145 -6.03 28.78 19.92
N SER A 146 -7.15 29.36 20.37
CA SER A 146 -7.92 30.33 19.59
C SER A 146 -8.39 31.47 20.48
N ASN A 147 -8.29 32.71 19.99
CA ASN A 147 -8.77 33.90 20.68
C ASN A 147 -10.20 34.30 20.24
N ASP A 148 -10.92 33.39 19.56
CA ASP A 148 -12.26 33.66 19.06
C ASP A 148 -13.27 33.68 20.23
N ILE A 149 -13.96 34.82 20.41
CA ILE A 149 -14.92 35.06 21.49
C ILE A 149 -16.31 35.46 20.96
N ALA A 150 -16.63 35.06 19.73
CA ALA A 150 -17.89 35.41 19.07
C ALA A 150 -19.12 34.82 19.79
N LEU A 151 -18.99 33.63 20.39
CA LEU A 151 -20.03 33.04 21.25
C LEU A 151 -19.52 32.96 22.69
N GLN A 152 -20.29 33.49 23.65
CA GLN A 152 -19.83 33.63 25.05
C GLN A 152 -20.72 32.92 26.07
N ALA A 153 -21.89 32.43 25.65
CA ALA A 153 -22.86 31.78 26.54
C ALA A 153 -23.59 30.66 25.80
N GLY A 154 -24.06 29.65 26.54
CA GLY A 154 -24.84 28.55 26.00
C GLY A 154 -24.58 27.24 26.74
N ARG A 155 -25.20 26.17 26.25
CA ARG A 155 -25.06 24.80 26.78
C ARG A 155 -23.82 24.11 26.21
N VAL A 156 -23.47 22.99 26.83
CA VAL A 156 -22.38 22.10 26.43
C VAL A 156 -22.93 20.72 26.10
N GLY A 157 -22.19 19.94 25.31
CA GLY A 157 -22.62 18.59 24.97
C GLY A 157 -21.76 17.94 23.91
N LEU A 158 -22.41 17.07 23.14
CA LEU A 158 -21.81 16.23 22.12
C LEU A 158 -22.44 16.51 20.76
N ALA A 159 -21.66 16.36 19.70
CA ALA A 159 -22.18 16.36 18.33
C ALA A 159 -21.59 15.24 17.50
N LYS A 160 -22.33 14.85 16.47
CA LYS A 160 -21.89 13.93 15.42
C LYS A 160 -22.38 14.43 14.06
N PHE A 161 -21.60 14.23 13.02
CA PHE A 161 -21.85 14.71 11.65
C PHE A 161 -21.77 13.58 10.62
N ARG A 162 -22.44 13.76 9.48
CA ARG A 162 -22.47 12.81 8.34
C ARG A 162 -22.96 11.41 8.74
N ASN A 163 -22.37 10.34 8.21
CA ASN A 163 -22.80 8.95 8.43
C ASN A 163 -21.96 8.19 9.48
N THR A 164 -20.85 8.75 9.97
CA THR A 164 -20.00 8.14 11.00
C THR A 164 -20.81 7.72 12.23
N ARG A 165 -20.48 6.56 12.78
CA ARG A 165 -20.94 6.12 14.10
C ARG A 165 -19.92 6.57 15.13
N ALA A 166 -20.40 7.16 16.21
CA ALA A 166 -19.55 7.61 17.30
C ALA A 166 -19.97 6.99 18.62
N GLU A 167 -18.99 6.53 19.39
CA GLU A 167 -19.16 6.14 20.78
C GLU A 167 -18.49 7.18 21.69
N PHE A 168 -19.19 7.59 22.73
CA PHE A 168 -18.72 8.53 23.74
C PHE A 168 -18.78 7.88 25.13
N LYS A 169 -17.85 8.23 26.00
CA LYS A 169 -17.85 7.89 27.43
C LYS A 169 -17.13 8.97 28.22
N HIS A 170 -17.35 9.01 29.54
CA HIS A 170 -16.71 9.96 30.46
C HIS A 170 -16.87 11.43 30.02
N PHE A 171 -18.09 11.84 29.66
CA PHE A 171 -18.39 13.26 29.49
C PHE A 171 -18.33 13.95 30.84
N GLN A 172 -17.59 15.05 30.96
CA GLN A 172 -17.37 15.77 32.20
C GLN A 172 -17.34 17.28 31.94
N VAL A 173 -17.80 18.06 32.93
CA VAL A 173 -17.76 19.52 32.91
C VAL A 173 -17.43 20.01 34.32
N ALA A 174 -16.42 20.86 34.47
CA ALA A 174 -16.01 21.42 35.77
C ALA A 174 -15.22 22.73 35.57
N ARG A 175 -14.96 23.49 36.64
CA ARG A 175 -14.01 24.63 36.57
C ARG A 175 -12.60 24.20 36.19
N GLN A 176 -12.22 23.00 36.63
CA GLN A 176 -10.95 22.35 36.30
C GLN A 176 -11.17 20.84 36.41
N LEU A 177 -10.82 20.09 35.36
CA LEU A 177 -10.88 18.64 35.34
C LEU A 177 -9.54 18.07 35.80
N ALA A 178 -9.58 16.98 36.58
CA ALA A 178 -8.38 16.25 36.93
C ALA A 178 -7.81 15.61 35.65
N GLU A 179 -6.55 15.90 35.31
CA GLU A 179 -5.91 15.25 34.18
C GLU A 179 -5.57 13.81 34.57
N PRO A 180 -6.08 12.80 33.85
CA PRO A 180 -5.60 11.44 34.01
C PRO A 180 -4.27 11.33 33.26
N THR A 181 -3.23 12.01 33.75
CA THR A 181 -1.87 11.79 33.27
C THR A 181 -1.29 10.68 34.15
N PRO A 182 -0.97 9.50 33.58
CA PRO A 182 -0.36 8.44 34.35
C PRO A 182 0.91 8.98 35.03
N PRO A 183 1.14 8.71 36.32
CA PRO A 183 2.35 9.16 37.00
C PRO A 183 3.60 8.73 36.22
N ALA A 184 4.57 9.64 36.04
CA ALA A 184 5.75 9.37 35.21
C ALA A 184 6.55 8.13 35.68
N ASP A 185 6.55 7.89 37.00
CA ASP A 185 7.13 6.71 37.62
C ASP A 185 6.37 5.42 37.26
N LEU A 186 5.03 5.49 37.13
CA LEU A 186 4.21 4.38 36.66
C LEU A 186 4.53 4.06 35.19
N VAL A 187 4.59 5.08 34.32
CA VAL A 187 4.96 4.88 32.91
C VAL A 187 6.35 4.25 32.80
N LYS A 188 7.32 4.76 33.56
CA LYS A 188 8.68 4.22 33.58
C LYS A 188 8.71 2.76 34.06
N ARG A 189 7.99 2.43 35.14
CA ARG A 189 7.88 1.06 35.66
C ARG A 189 7.24 0.11 34.65
N ILE A 190 6.19 0.55 33.96
CA ILE A 190 5.52 -0.25 32.92
C ILE A 190 6.45 -0.49 31.74
N ASN A 191 7.14 0.54 31.24
CA ASN A 191 8.08 0.38 30.14
C ASN A 191 9.20 -0.61 30.50
N GLN A 192 9.78 -0.49 31.70
CA GLN A 192 10.78 -1.44 32.21
C GLN A 192 10.21 -2.87 32.37
N SER A 193 8.93 -2.99 32.74
CA SER A 193 8.24 -4.27 32.89
C SER A 193 7.97 -4.93 31.53
N VAL A 194 7.61 -4.14 30.52
CA VAL A 194 7.43 -4.60 29.14
C VAL A 194 8.75 -5.05 28.54
N ASP A 195 9.85 -4.36 28.79
CA ASP A 195 11.17 -4.79 28.32
C ASP A 195 11.57 -6.15 28.92
N LYS A 196 11.10 -6.47 30.14
CA LYS A 196 11.28 -7.80 30.77
C LYS A 196 10.35 -8.88 30.21
N LEU A 197 9.30 -8.53 29.47
CA LEU A 197 8.47 -9.51 28.76
C LEU A 197 9.19 -10.08 27.52
N ALA A 198 10.25 -9.43 27.04
CA ALA A 198 11.04 -9.93 25.92
C ALA A 198 11.65 -11.31 26.27
N GLY A 199 11.11 -12.37 25.67
CA GLY A 199 11.53 -13.76 25.88
C GLY A 199 10.68 -14.57 26.88
N ALA A 200 9.69 -13.97 27.54
CA ALA A 200 8.76 -14.69 28.41
C ALA A 200 7.52 -15.17 27.64
N ALA A 201 7.10 -16.43 27.84
CA ALA A 201 5.93 -17.00 27.16
C ALA A 201 4.58 -16.43 27.65
N SER A 202 4.55 -15.82 28.85
CA SER A 202 3.35 -15.20 29.43
C SER A 202 3.71 -14.18 30.50
N PRO A 203 2.85 -13.17 30.76
CA PRO A 203 3.04 -12.26 31.88
C PRO A 203 2.97 -13.02 33.22
N GLY A 204 4.02 -12.94 34.03
CA GLY A 204 4.04 -13.55 35.37
C GLY A 204 3.07 -12.87 36.34
N ALA A 205 2.55 -13.61 37.32
CA ALA A 205 1.61 -13.11 38.32
C ALA A 205 2.13 -11.88 39.08
N GLU A 206 3.41 -11.87 39.45
CA GLU A 206 4.05 -10.73 40.13
C GLU A 206 4.00 -9.43 39.32
N LEU A 207 4.07 -9.53 37.98
CA LEU A 207 3.98 -8.37 37.09
C LEU A 207 2.57 -7.79 37.10
N VAL A 208 1.55 -8.66 37.07
CA VAL A 208 0.14 -8.26 37.15
C VAL A 208 -0.13 -7.57 38.49
N ASP A 209 0.31 -8.21 39.59
CA ASP A 209 0.11 -7.68 40.94
C ASP A 209 0.79 -6.31 41.13
N GLY A 210 1.96 -6.11 40.53
CA GLY A 210 2.66 -4.81 40.54
C GLY A 210 1.92 -3.68 39.79
N LEU A 211 1.04 -4.01 38.84
CA LEU A 211 0.29 -3.06 38.01
C LEU A 211 -1.15 -2.83 38.47
N LEU A 212 -1.71 -3.76 39.25
CA LEU A 212 -3.06 -3.66 39.82
C LEU A 212 -3.34 -2.36 40.59
N PRO A 213 -2.42 -1.80 41.40
CA PRO A 213 -2.69 -0.56 42.14
C PRO A 213 -3.09 0.63 41.26
N ASN A 214 -2.70 0.61 39.98
CA ASN A 214 -3.06 1.63 38.99
C ASN A 214 -3.66 0.97 37.74
N ALA A 215 -4.56 -0.01 37.88
CA ALA A 215 -5.00 -0.87 36.79
C ALA A 215 -5.44 -0.11 35.52
N ALA A 216 -6.31 0.90 35.63
CA ALA A 216 -6.79 1.65 34.46
C ALA A 216 -5.68 2.41 33.72
N ALA A 217 -4.80 3.09 34.47
CA ALA A 217 -3.64 3.79 33.91
C ALA A 217 -2.62 2.79 33.32
N SER A 218 -2.41 1.67 34.01
CA SER A 218 -1.48 0.63 33.57
C SER A 218 -1.93 -0.03 32.28
N MET A 219 -3.23 -0.36 32.16
CA MET A 219 -3.82 -0.88 30.94
C MET A 219 -3.71 0.10 29.76
N SER A 220 -3.88 1.41 30.01
CA SER A 220 -3.73 2.43 28.97
C SER A 220 -2.28 2.47 28.46
N VAL A 221 -1.30 2.56 29.37
CA VAL A 221 0.12 2.64 29.00
C VAL A 221 0.57 1.35 28.29
N LEU A 222 0.12 0.18 28.73
CA LEU A 222 0.43 -1.10 28.08
C LEU A 222 -0.10 -1.18 26.65
N ARG A 223 -1.34 -0.73 26.40
CA ARG A 223 -1.93 -0.69 25.05
C ARG A 223 -1.18 0.27 24.13
N ASP A 224 -0.82 1.44 24.66
CA ASP A 224 -0.05 2.44 23.91
C ASP A 224 1.33 1.90 23.52
N ARG A 225 2.01 1.21 24.46
CA ARG A 225 3.30 0.57 24.22
C ARG A 225 3.19 -0.57 23.22
N ALA A 226 2.15 -1.41 23.31
CA ALA A 226 1.91 -2.50 22.34
C ALA A 226 1.73 -1.95 20.92
N LYS A 227 0.89 -0.92 20.75
CA LYS A 227 0.69 -0.27 19.45
C LYS A 227 1.99 0.31 18.90
N HIS A 228 2.79 0.98 19.74
CA HIS A 228 4.08 1.51 19.31
C HIS A 228 5.06 0.41 18.87
N LEU A 229 5.08 -0.73 19.57
CA LEU A 229 5.89 -1.88 19.17
C LEU A 229 5.40 -2.50 17.84
N GLU A 230 4.09 -2.54 17.60
CA GLU A 230 3.50 -2.98 16.33
C GLU A 230 3.88 -2.05 15.17
N GLU A 231 3.81 -0.73 15.38
CA GLU A 231 4.25 0.29 14.42
C GLU A 231 5.76 0.17 14.13
N GLN A 232 6.59 0.03 15.16
CA GLN A 232 8.03 -0.21 15.00
C GLN A 232 8.32 -1.49 14.24
N ALA A 233 7.60 -2.58 14.54
CA ALA A 233 7.75 -3.85 13.81
C ALA A 233 7.35 -3.70 12.33
N ALA A 234 6.29 -2.96 12.03
CA ALA A 234 5.89 -2.67 10.65
C ALA A 234 6.98 -1.87 9.91
N GLN A 235 7.54 -0.84 10.54
CA GLN A 235 8.66 -0.06 9.98
C GLN A 235 9.90 -0.91 9.74
N MET A 236 10.24 -1.81 10.67
CA MET A 236 11.37 -2.73 10.50
C MET A 236 11.17 -3.69 9.34
N ARG A 237 9.97 -4.23 9.14
CA ARG A 237 9.64 -5.08 7.98
C ARG A 237 9.76 -4.31 6.66
N GLN A 238 9.27 -3.07 6.61
CA GLN A 238 9.42 -2.20 5.43
C GLN A 238 10.90 -1.92 5.13
N LEU A 239 11.71 -1.65 6.15
CA LEU A 239 13.15 -1.44 5.99
C LEU A 239 13.85 -2.71 5.49
N ALA A 240 13.54 -3.87 6.06
CA ALA A 240 14.09 -5.15 5.61
C ALA A 240 13.79 -5.41 4.13
N GLN A 241 12.53 -5.21 3.71
CA GLN A 241 12.11 -5.35 2.31
C GLN A 241 12.85 -4.36 1.38
N ALA A 242 13.04 -3.11 1.81
CA ALA A 242 13.79 -2.12 1.04
C ALA A 242 15.28 -2.48 0.91
N VAL A 243 15.91 -3.00 1.98
CA VAL A 243 17.29 -3.48 1.96
C VAL A 243 17.42 -4.67 1.00
N HIS A 244 16.53 -5.64 1.11
CA HIS A 244 16.47 -6.81 0.22
C HIS A 244 16.35 -6.40 -1.25
N GLN A 245 15.37 -5.55 -1.58
CA GLN A 245 15.19 -5.03 -2.93
C GLN A 245 16.47 -4.36 -3.45
N LYS A 246 17.11 -3.49 -2.66
CA LYS A 246 18.34 -2.80 -3.06
C LYS A 246 19.52 -3.74 -3.24
N GLN A 247 19.62 -4.77 -2.41
CA GLN A 247 20.62 -5.82 -2.57
C GLN A 247 20.44 -6.56 -3.89
N VAL A 248 19.24 -7.06 -4.16
CA VAL A 248 18.93 -7.82 -5.39
C VAL A 248 19.12 -6.95 -6.63
N GLN A 249 18.68 -5.68 -6.61
CA GLN A 249 18.95 -4.72 -7.69
C GLN A 249 20.46 -4.54 -7.92
N GLY A 250 21.24 -4.41 -6.86
CA GLY A 250 22.69 -4.30 -6.95
C GLY A 250 23.37 -5.55 -7.55
N GLU A 251 22.88 -6.75 -7.22
CA GLU A 251 23.32 -8.00 -7.82
C GLU A 251 22.94 -8.07 -9.31
N LEU A 252 21.68 -7.77 -9.64
CA LEU A 252 21.18 -7.77 -11.02
C LEU A 252 21.98 -6.82 -11.91
N LEU A 253 22.20 -5.58 -11.45
CA LEU A 253 23.01 -4.61 -12.19
C LEU A 253 24.46 -5.04 -12.36
N LYS A 254 25.02 -5.82 -11.42
CA LYS A 254 26.38 -6.38 -11.59
C LYS A 254 26.40 -7.43 -12.71
N VAL A 255 25.39 -8.30 -12.79
CA VAL A 255 25.27 -9.31 -13.85
C VAL A 255 25.13 -8.66 -15.23
N LEU A 256 24.48 -7.50 -15.29
CA LEU A 256 24.29 -6.74 -16.53
C LEU A 256 25.51 -5.89 -16.94
N ARG A 257 26.59 -5.88 -16.15
CA ARG A 257 27.84 -5.20 -16.55
C ARG A 257 28.62 -6.10 -17.49
N GLY A 258 28.94 -5.59 -18.67
CA GLY A 258 29.84 -6.26 -19.61
C GLY A 258 29.32 -6.21 -21.04
N LYS A 259 29.84 -7.11 -21.88
CA LYS A 259 29.36 -7.28 -23.25
C LYS A 259 28.12 -8.17 -23.24
N GLU A 260 27.26 -7.98 -24.22
CA GLU A 260 26.01 -8.72 -24.38
C GLU A 260 26.20 -10.25 -24.28
N ASP A 261 27.24 -10.80 -24.89
CA ASP A 261 27.52 -12.25 -24.88
C ASP A 261 27.90 -12.79 -23.49
N ASP A 262 28.48 -11.96 -22.61
CA ASP A 262 28.97 -12.35 -21.28
C ASP A 262 27.88 -12.33 -20.20
N ILE A 263 26.73 -11.68 -20.47
CA ILE A 263 25.64 -11.56 -19.50
C ILE A 263 24.98 -12.94 -19.26
N ASP A 264 24.95 -13.40 -18.01
CA ASP A 264 24.23 -14.61 -17.59
C ASP A 264 22.72 -14.29 -17.42
N LEU A 265 21.98 -14.38 -18.54
CA LEU A 265 20.54 -14.09 -18.58
C LEU A 265 19.74 -14.98 -17.62
N PHE A 266 20.11 -16.26 -17.52
CA PHE A 266 19.43 -17.22 -16.66
C PHE A 266 19.58 -16.82 -15.18
N HIS A 267 20.80 -16.47 -14.77
CA HIS A 267 21.04 -15.95 -13.42
C HIS A 267 20.30 -14.63 -13.15
N ALA A 268 20.33 -13.69 -14.11
CA ALA A 268 19.63 -12.42 -13.97
C ALA A 268 18.10 -12.60 -13.83
N ALA A 269 17.51 -13.54 -14.55
CA ALA A 269 16.08 -13.85 -14.44
C ALA A 269 15.72 -14.50 -13.09
N LEU A 270 16.60 -15.33 -12.51
CA LEU A 270 16.42 -15.82 -11.13
C LEU A 270 16.49 -14.69 -10.09
N LEU A 271 17.33 -13.68 -10.31
CA LEU A 271 17.38 -12.50 -9.44
C LEU A 271 16.08 -11.68 -9.49
N ILE A 272 15.37 -11.66 -10.63
CA ILE A 272 14.02 -11.05 -10.69
C ILE A 272 13.07 -11.77 -9.75
N ALA A 273 13.03 -13.11 -9.78
CA ALA A 273 12.17 -13.87 -8.86
C ALA A 273 12.55 -13.65 -7.38
N ARG A 274 13.83 -13.49 -7.10
CA ARG A 274 14.33 -13.17 -5.76
C ARG A 274 13.82 -11.83 -5.23
N LEU A 275 13.33 -10.91 -6.07
CA LEU A 275 12.74 -9.65 -5.60
C LEU A 275 11.52 -9.89 -4.70
N ASP A 276 10.71 -10.92 -4.99
CA ASP A 276 9.51 -11.26 -4.24
C ASP A 276 9.69 -12.51 -3.36
N ASN A 277 10.67 -13.36 -3.68
CA ASN A 277 11.02 -14.54 -2.88
C ASN A 277 12.39 -14.35 -2.20
N GLU A 278 12.40 -13.81 -0.97
CA GLU A 278 13.61 -13.52 -0.19
C GLU A 278 14.44 -14.78 0.10
N GLU A 279 13.78 -15.93 0.29
CA GLU A 279 14.40 -17.20 0.66
C GLU A 279 14.88 -18.01 -0.57
N LEU A 280 14.75 -17.46 -1.78
CA LEU A 280 15.14 -18.16 -3.02
C LEU A 280 16.65 -18.46 -3.07
N GLU A 281 16.98 -19.76 -3.05
CA GLU A 281 18.33 -20.29 -3.26
C GLU A 281 18.70 -20.34 -4.75
N VAL A 282 19.14 -19.20 -5.28
CA VAL A 282 19.49 -19.00 -6.70
C VAL A 282 20.49 -20.04 -7.23
N ASP A 283 21.51 -20.40 -6.44
CA ASP A 283 22.52 -21.38 -6.87
C ASP A 283 21.97 -22.81 -6.98
N GLY A 284 20.86 -23.12 -6.29
CA GLY A 284 20.13 -24.38 -6.47
C GLY A 284 19.67 -24.57 -7.91
N TYR A 285 18.97 -23.58 -8.45
CA TYR A 285 18.44 -23.60 -9.81
C TYR A 285 19.55 -23.51 -10.88
N ARG A 286 20.66 -22.82 -10.59
CA ARG A 286 21.84 -22.83 -11.48
C ARG A 286 22.48 -24.22 -11.59
N ARG A 287 22.56 -24.96 -10.48
CA ARG A 287 23.03 -26.37 -10.50
C ARG A 287 22.03 -27.29 -11.20
N GLU A 288 20.74 -26.98 -11.14
CA GLU A 288 19.72 -27.73 -11.85
C GLU A 288 19.82 -27.59 -13.37
N ILE A 289 19.88 -26.37 -13.91
CA ILE A 289 20.00 -26.18 -15.37
C ILE A 289 21.31 -26.79 -15.89
N GLU A 290 22.36 -26.78 -15.08
CA GLU A 290 23.61 -27.49 -15.33
C GLU A 290 23.43 -29.01 -15.39
N ARG A 291 22.66 -29.60 -14.47
CA ARG A 291 22.33 -31.02 -14.47
C ARG A 291 21.55 -31.37 -15.74
N MET A 292 20.50 -30.62 -16.07
CA MET A 292 19.71 -30.82 -17.29
C MET A 292 20.59 -30.80 -18.54
N ALA A 293 21.51 -29.84 -18.65
CA ALA A 293 22.45 -29.76 -19.76
C ALA A 293 23.44 -30.95 -19.81
N ARG A 294 23.88 -31.47 -18.66
CA ARG A 294 24.73 -32.67 -18.61
C ARG A 294 23.96 -33.92 -19.06
N ASP A 295 22.71 -34.05 -18.66
CA ASP A 295 21.86 -35.19 -19.02
C ASP A 295 21.57 -35.19 -20.52
N LEU A 296 21.23 -34.02 -21.08
CA LEU A 296 21.14 -33.79 -22.53
C LEU A 296 22.42 -34.19 -23.27
N LYS A 297 23.59 -33.75 -22.80
CA LYS A 297 24.88 -34.09 -23.42
C LYS A 297 25.21 -35.57 -23.37
N ARG A 298 24.79 -36.28 -22.31
CA ARG A 298 24.99 -37.74 -22.19
C ARG A 298 24.13 -38.53 -23.17
N ALA A 299 22.92 -38.04 -23.44
CA ALA A 299 22.03 -38.64 -24.43
C ALA A 299 22.51 -38.41 -25.88
N LEU A 300 23.31 -37.36 -26.11
CA LEU A 300 23.90 -37.03 -27.40
C LEU A 300 25.21 -37.80 -27.64
N GLY A 301 25.39 -38.31 -28.86
CA GLY A 301 26.69 -38.84 -29.30
C GLY A 301 27.74 -37.72 -29.41
N LYS A 302 29.03 -38.07 -29.27
CA LYS A 302 30.15 -37.09 -29.34
C LYS A 302 30.17 -36.28 -30.66
N GLU A 303 29.70 -36.88 -31.74
CA GLU A 303 29.67 -36.32 -33.09
C GLU A 303 28.27 -35.81 -33.51
N ALA A 304 27.37 -35.55 -32.54
CA ALA A 304 26.04 -35.04 -32.87
C ALA A 304 26.13 -33.67 -33.56
N ASP A 305 25.54 -33.56 -34.74
CA ASP A 305 25.42 -32.30 -35.46
C ASP A 305 24.39 -31.36 -34.81
N ASP A 306 24.35 -30.11 -35.24
CA ASP A 306 23.47 -29.11 -34.60
C ASP A 306 21.98 -29.42 -34.78
N LYS A 307 21.60 -30.12 -35.85
CA LYS A 307 20.22 -30.57 -36.07
C LYS A 307 19.83 -31.64 -35.04
N ALA A 308 20.71 -32.61 -34.79
CA ALA A 308 20.52 -33.65 -33.78
C ALA A 308 20.47 -33.04 -32.37
N LYS A 309 21.33 -32.07 -32.07
CA LYS A 309 21.30 -31.33 -30.78
C LYS A 309 19.98 -30.58 -30.59
N LEU A 310 19.50 -29.87 -31.62
CA LEU A 310 18.25 -29.11 -31.56
C LEU A 310 17.05 -30.05 -31.35
N ALA A 311 17.00 -31.15 -32.10
CA ALA A 311 15.94 -32.16 -31.96
C ALA A 311 15.96 -32.81 -30.56
N ALA A 312 17.15 -33.12 -30.03
CA ALA A 312 17.30 -33.65 -28.67
C ALA A 312 16.85 -32.63 -27.61
N LEU A 313 17.18 -31.35 -27.77
CA LEU A 313 16.73 -30.29 -26.88
C LEU A 313 15.19 -30.19 -26.85
N ASN A 314 14.55 -30.16 -28.02
CA ASN A 314 13.09 -30.08 -28.12
C ASN A 314 12.43 -31.30 -27.46
N LYS A 315 12.90 -32.52 -27.79
CA LYS A 315 12.38 -33.75 -27.18
C LYS A 315 12.56 -33.75 -25.66
N TYR A 316 13.74 -33.38 -25.18
CA TYR A 316 14.04 -33.36 -23.76
C TYR A 316 13.11 -32.41 -23.01
N LEU A 317 12.98 -31.17 -23.48
CA LEU A 317 12.22 -30.16 -22.77
C LEU A 317 10.72 -30.44 -22.81
N PHE A 318 10.14 -30.66 -23.99
CA PHE A 318 8.68 -30.70 -24.17
C PHE A 318 8.09 -32.10 -24.03
N ILE A 319 8.84 -33.16 -24.41
CA ILE A 319 8.32 -34.54 -24.38
C ILE A 319 8.77 -35.27 -23.11
N ASP A 320 10.06 -35.26 -22.81
CA ASP A 320 10.61 -36.06 -21.70
C ASP A 320 10.39 -35.40 -20.34
N HIS A 321 10.47 -34.05 -20.30
CA HIS A 321 10.28 -33.27 -19.09
C HIS A 321 8.94 -32.53 -19.03
N GLY A 322 8.17 -32.47 -20.12
CA GLY A 322 6.80 -31.96 -20.10
C GLY A 322 6.68 -30.46 -19.84
N PHE A 323 7.70 -29.66 -20.21
CA PHE A 323 7.54 -28.21 -20.18
C PHE A 323 6.45 -27.77 -21.17
N HIS A 324 5.62 -26.81 -20.79
CA HIS A 324 4.59 -26.28 -21.66
C HIS A 324 4.25 -24.81 -21.37
N GLY A 325 3.64 -24.15 -22.35
CA GLY A 325 3.06 -22.82 -22.17
C GLY A 325 1.85 -22.85 -21.23
N SER A 326 1.65 -21.78 -20.47
CA SER A 326 0.41 -21.57 -19.69
C SER A 326 -0.76 -21.24 -20.61
N ARG A 327 -1.79 -22.10 -20.68
CA ARG A 327 -2.87 -22.00 -21.70
C ARG A 327 -4.24 -21.61 -21.15
N SER A 328 -4.41 -21.54 -19.83
CA SER A 328 -5.66 -21.07 -19.24
C SER A 328 -5.58 -19.57 -18.99
N ASP A 329 -6.67 -18.83 -19.25
CA ASP A 329 -6.71 -17.38 -18.98
C ASP A 329 -6.48 -17.06 -17.50
N HIS A 330 -6.77 -18.00 -16.58
CA HIS A 330 -6.55 -17.80 -15.15
C HIS A 330 -5.08 -17.99 -14.76
N ASP A 331 -4.41 -18.98 -15.37
CA ASP A 331 -3.03 -19.34 -15.04
C ASP A 331 -2.03 -18.45 -15.80
N TYR A 332 -2.37 -17.98 -17.00
CA TYR A 332 -1.49 -17.14 -17.82
C TYR A 332 -1.05 -15.87 -17.10
N TYR A 333 -1.94 -15.27 -16.30
CA TYR A 333 -1.64 -14.06 -15.51
C TYR A 333 -1.14 -14.35 -14.08
N ASN A 334 -0.73 -15.58 -13.79
CA ASN A 334 -0.10 -15.91 -12.52
C ASN A 334 1.37 -15.46 -12.51
N LYS A 335 1.80 -14.77 -11.44
CA LYS A 335 3.20 -14.31 -11.27
C LYS A 335 4.21 -15.46 -11.35
N ALA A 336 3.83 -16.66 -10.90
CA ALA A 336 4.66 -17.87 -10.97
C ALA A 336 5.21 -18.10 -12.38
N ASN A 337 4.42 -17.88 -13.42
CA ASN A 337 4.82 -18.08 -14.81
C ASN A 337 5.86 -17.06 -15.33
N SER A 338 6.11 -15.98 -14.57
CA SER A 338 7.17 -15.00 -14.80
C SER A 338 8.43 -15.23 -13.97
N TYR A 339 8.38 -16.10 -12.94
CA TYR A 339 9.50 -16.42 -12.07
C TYR A 339 10.23 -17.68 -12.55
N LEU A 340 11.50 -17.54 -12.90
CA LEU A 340 12.23 -18.63 -13.55
C LEU A 340 12.42 -19.87 -12.66
N ASN A 341 12.43 -19.71 -11.34
CA ASN A 341 12.48 -20.83 -10.39
C ASN A 341 11.17 -21.65 -10.43
N GLU A 342 10.03 -20.98 -10.37
CA GLU A 342 8.71 -21.64 -10.43
C GLU A 342 8.51 -22.31 -11.79
N VAL A 343 8.93 -21.66 -12.89
CA VAL A 343 8.85 -22.26 -14.24
C VAL A 343 9.68 -23.55 -14.35
N LEU A 344 10.79 -23.68 -13.63
CA LEU A 344 11.58 -24.92 -13.60
C LEU A 344 10.90 -26.02 -12.78
N ASP A 345 10.28 -25.65 -11.66
CA ASP A 345 9.60 -26.57 -10.75
C ASP A 345 8.28 -27.08 -11.35
N ASP A 346 7.43 -26.15 -11.78
CA ASP A 346 6.09 -26.40 -12.31
C ASP A 346 6.13 -26.86 -13.77
N ARG A 347 7.20 -26.52 -14.49
CA ARG A 347 7.38 -26.79 -15.94
C ARG A 347 6.33 -26.07 -16.79
N GLU A 348 5.70 -25.04 -16.24
CA GLU A 348 4.75 -24.18 -16.91
C GLU A 348 5.29 -22.74 -16.95
N GLY A 349 5.13 -22.03 -18.06
CA GLY A 349 5.61 -20.67 -18.14
C GLY A 349 5.06 -19.84 -19.29
N LEU A 350 5.49 -18.58 -19.31
CA LEU A 350 5.22 -17.62 -20.39
C LEU A 350 6.17 -17.87 -21.58
N PRO A 351 5.83 -17.35 -22.78
CA PRO A 351 6.71 -17.48 -23.94
C PRO A 351 8.14 -16.99 -23.68
N ILE A 352 8.30 -15.92 -22.91
CA ILE A 352 9.60 -15.34 -22.58
C ILE A 352 10.39 -16.17 -21.56
N THR A 353 9.75 -16.73 -20.52
CA THR A 353 10.44 -17.50 -19.47
C THR A 353 10.85 -18.88 -19.96
N LEU A 354 9.98 -19.57 -20.71
CA LEU A 354 10.33 -20.81 -21.41
C LEU A 354 11.48 -20.60 -22.40
N SER A 355 11.47 -19.48 -23.13
CA SER A 355 12.56 -19.12 -24.05
C SER A 355 13.90 -18.94 -23.35
N ILE A 356 13.94 -18.41 -22.12
CA ILE A 356 15.18 -18.27 -21.34
C ILE A 356 15.78 -19.65 -21.02
N ILE A 357 14.96 -20.59 -20.56
CA ILE A 357 15.40 -21.98 -20.29
C ILE A 357 15.93 -22.61 -21.57
N TYR A 358 15.17 -22.48 -22.66
CA TYR A 358 15.54 -23.04 -23.96
C TYR A 358 16.86 -22.46 -24.49
N MET A 359 17.03 -21.14 -24.44
CA MET A 359 18.28 -20.47 -24.84
C MET A 359 19.46 -20.89 -23.98
N GLU A 360 19.29 -21.03 -22.66
CA GLU A 360 20.37 -21.41 -21.77
C GLU A 360 20.82 -22.87 -22.00
N LEU A 361 19.88 -23.80 -22.20
CA LEU A 361 20.20 -25.18 -22.57
C LEU A 361 20.84 -25.26 -23.96
N ALA A 362 20.31 -24.54 -24.96
CA ALA A 362 20.87 -24.47 -26.30
C ALA A 362 22.32 -23.97 -26.29
N ARG A 363 22.59 -22.87 -25.56
CA ARG A 363 23.93 -22.31 -25.37
C ARG A 363 24.88 -23.34 -24.77
N ARG A 364 24.44 -24.09 -23.76
CA ARG A 364 25.26 -25.16 -23.14
C ARG A 364 25.53 -26.32 -24.09
N LEU A 365 24.66 -26.57 -25.06
CA LEU A 365 24.88 -27.53 -26.15
C LEU A 365 25.75 -26.98 -27.30
N GLY A 366 26.14 -25.70 -27.24
CA GLY A 366 26.90 -25.04 -28.29
C GLY A 366 26.05 -24.58 -29.47
N LEU A 367 24.73 -24.53 -29.32
CA LEU A 367 23.81 -23.98 -30.31
C LEU A 367 23.66 -22.47 -30.09
N LYS A 368 23.66 -21.70 -31.19
CA LYS A 368 23.36 -20.26 -31.13
C LYS A 368 21.85 -20.05 -31.28
N VAL A 369 21.19 -19.71 -30.18
CA VAL A 369 19.77 -19.36 -30.14
C VAL A 369 19.64 -18.00 -29.48
N VAL A 370 18.90 -17.09 -30.13
CA VAL A 370 18.71 -15.70 -29.67
C VAL A 370 17.23 -15.37 -29.52
N GLY A 371 16.89 -14.46 -28.61
CA GLY A 371 15.52 -14.02 -28.37
C GLY A 371 15.03 -13.02 -29.41
N ILE A 372 13.76 -13.15 -29.82
CA ILE A 372 13.07 -12.26 -30.75
C ILE A 372 11.76 -11.78 -30.10
N GLY A 373 11.69 -10.47 -29.88
CA GLY A 373 10.58 -9.84 -29.17
C GLY A 373 9.54 -9.28 -30.12
N MET A 374 8.71 -10.16 -30.68
CA MET A 374 7.57 -9.71 -31.49
C MET A 374 6.56 -8.94 -30.64
N PRO A 375 5.80 -8.00 -31.22
CA PRO A 375 4.60 -7.47 -30.58
C PRO A 375 3.67 -8.60 -30.14
N GLY A 376 3.19 -8.56 -28.89
CA GLY A 376 2.26 -9.55 -28.34
C GLY A 376 2.84 -10.94 -28.03
N HIS A 377 3.99 -11.33 -28.58
CA HIS A 377 4.55 -12.67 -28.40
C HIS A 377 6.09 -12.69 -28.28
N PHE A 378 6.68 -13.73 -27.70
CA PHE A 378 8.14 -13.87 -27.63
C PHE A 378 8.54 -15.23 -28.20
N VAL A 379 9.50 -15.22 -29.12
CA VAL A 379 10.00 -16.44 -29.79
C VAL A 379 11.51 -16.42 -29.80
N VAL A 380 12.12 -17.53 -30.24
CA VAL A 380 13.58 -17.59 -30.41
C VAL A 380 13.95 -17.80 -31.87
N LYS A 381 15.17 -17.41 -32.24
CA LYS A 381 15.78 -17.70 -33.54
C LYS A 381 16.99 -18.58 -33.35
N TYR A 382 16.94 -19.78 -33.90
CA TYR A 382 18.11 -20.64 -34.04
C TYR A 382 18.95 -20.16 -35.23
N ILE A 383 20.25 -19.94 -35.00
CA ILE A 383 21.21 -19.48 -36.00
C ILE A 383 22.26 -20.59 -36.21
N PRO A 384 22.14 -21.39 -37.28
CA PRO A 384 23.13 -22.45 -37.56
C PRO A 384 24.46 -21.86 -38.00
N VAL A 385 25.53 -22.67 -37.90
CA VAL A 385 26.85 -22.31 -38.46
C VAL A 385 26.79 -22.16 -39.99
N LYS A 386 25.93 -22.95 -40.66
CA LYS A 386 25.68 -22.89 -42.10
C LYS A 386 24.18 -23.01 -42.38
N GLY A 387 23.68 -22.21 -43.32
CA GLY A 387 22.27 -22.18 -43.72
C GLY A 387 21.49 -20.99 -43.15
N GLU A 388 20.19 -20.95 -43.43
CA GLU A 388 19.30 -19.90 -42.96
C GLU A 388 18.87 -20.14 -41.51
N GLY A 389 18.73 -19.06 -40.73
CA GLY A 389 18.22 -19.14 -39.37
C GLY A 389 16.72 -19.43 -39.35
N GLN A 390 16.24 -20.05 -38.27
CA GLN A 390 14.87 -20.51 -38.12
C GLN A 390 14.23 -19.91 -36.87
N LEU A 391 13.03 -19.35 -37.00
CA LEU A 391 12.22 -18.94 -35.84
C LEU A 391 11.53 -20.17 -35.24
N LEU A 392 11.52 -20.24 -33.91
CA LEU A 392 10.92 -21.32 -33.13
C LEU A 392 10.03 -20.71 -32.04
N ASP A 393 8.79 -21.17 -31.97
CA ASP A 393 7.84 -20.79 -30.92
C ASP A 393 8.00 -21.73 -29.72
N VAL A 394 8.82 -21.33 -28.74
CA VAL A 394 9.14 -22.16 -27.55
C VAL A 394 7.89 -22.41 -26.69
N PHE A 395 6.92 -21.51 -26.74
CA PHE A 395 5.65 -21.67 -26.03
C PHE A 395 4.77 -22.78 -26.65
N ASP A 396 4.97 -23.08 -27.92
CA ASP A 396 4.30 -24.12 -28.69
C ASP A 396 5.31 -25.22 -29.07
N ASP A 397 5.96 -25.81 -28.06
CA ASP A 397 6.88 -26.95 -28.16
C ASP A 397 8.08 -26.75 -29.11
N ALA A 398 8.57 -25.50 -29.20
CA ALA A 398 9.58 -25.07 -30.15
C ALA A 398 9.19 -25.37 -31.62
N ARG A 399 7.90 -25.23 -31.95
CA ARG A 399 7.39 -25.38 -33.31
C ARG A 399 8.08 -24.38 -34.24
N PRO A 400 8.58 -24.83 -35.41
CA PRO A 400 9.00 -23.93 -36.47
C PRO A 400 7.92 -22.89 -36.81
N LEU A 401 8.30 -21.62 -36.76
CA LEU A 401 7.42 -20.51 -37.11
C LEU A 401 7.90 -19.87 -38.42
N PRO A 402 7.30 -20.17 -39.57
CA PRO A 402 7.67 -19.53 -40.83
C PRO A 402 7.49 -18.01 -40.75
N GLU A 403 8.40 -17.24 -41.36
CA GLU A 403 8.36 -15.77 -41.29
C GLU A 403 7.02 -15.19 -41.78
N LYS A 404 6.40 -15.80 -42.80
CA LYS A 404 5.08 -15.42 -43.29
C LYS A 404 4.01 -15.52 -42.19
N GLU A 405 4.01 -16.60 -41.41
CA GLU A 405 3.09 -16.80 -40.28
C GLU A 405 3.38 -15.78 -39.16
N ALA A 406 4.67 -15.55 -38.87
CA ALA A 406 5.09 -14.60 -37.86
C ALA A 406 4.67 -13.15 -38.21
N ARG A 407 4.83 -12.73 -39.47
CA ARG A 407 4.36 -11.42 -39.98
C ARG A 407 2.85 -11.27 -39.85
N GLN A 408 2.09 -12.32 -40.21
CA GLN A 408 0.65 -12.33 -40.07
C GLN A 408 0.21 -12.13 -38.61
N ARG A 409 0.84 -12.82 -37.64
CA ARG A 409 0.53 -12.64 -36.20
C ARG A 409 0.81 -11.22 -35.71
N ILE A 410 1.86 -10.58 -36.21
CA ILE A 410 2.18 -9.17 -35.87
C ILE A 410 1.11 -8.24 -36.42
N GLU A 411 0.70 -8.45 -37.68
CA GLU A 411 -0.31 -7.64 -38.33
C GLU A 411 -1.67 -7.75 -37.64
N GLU A 412 -2.07 -8.96 -37.23
CA GLU A 412 -3.30 -9.22 -36.48
C GLU A 412 -3.28 -8.59 -35.08
N SER A 413 -2.14 -8.60 -34.38
CA SER A 413 -2.03 -8.08 -33.00
C SER A 413 -1.82 -6.56 -32.92
N THR A 414 -1.26 -5.94 -33.95
CA THR A 414 -0.89 -4.52 -33.94
C THR A 414 -1.71 -3.65 -34.88
N GLU A 415 -2.54 -4.26 -35.72
CA GLU A 415 -3.31 -3.57 -36.77
C GLU A 415 -2.45 -2.73 -37.73
N ARG A 416 -1.15 -3.07 -37.87
CA ARG A 416 -0.20 -2.44 -38.79
C ARG A 416 0.66 -3.47 -39.52
N PRO A 417 1.22 -3.13 -40.70
CA PRO A 417 2.17 -4.00 -41.40
C PRO A 417 3.36 -4.42 -40.51
N ALA A 418 3.78 -5.67 -40.63
CA ALA A 418 4.98 -6.16 -39.96
C ALA A 418 6.24 -5.51 -40.54
N ARG A 419 7.14 -5.05 -39.67
CA ARG A 419 8.39 -4.37 -40.03
C ARG A 419 9.58 -5.24 -39.64
N ASP A 420 10.71 -5.06 -40.30
CA ASP A 420 11.91 -5.87 -40.00
C ASP A 420 12.42 -5.68 -38.57
N VAL A 421 12.17 -4.50 -37.97
CA VAL A 421 12.48 -4.23 -36.56
C VAL A 421 11.70 -5.13 -35.59
N ASP A 422 10.53 -5.64 -35.99
CA ASP A 422 9.72 -6.55 -35.15
C ASP A 422 10.37 -7.94 -35.02
N PHE A 423 11.38 -8.23 -35.86
CA PHE A 423 12.17 -9.46 -35.84
C PHE A 423 13.60 -9.23 -35.36
N ALA A 424 13.89 -8.06 -34.78
CA ALA A 424 15.21 -7.76 -34.26
C ALA A 424 15.56 -8.67 -33.07
N VAL A 425 16.85 -8.99 -32.95
CA VAL A 425 17.38 -9.66 -31.77
C VAL A 425 17.24 -8.73 -30.58
N VAL A 426 16.64 -9.24 -29.51
CA VAL A 426 16.44 -8.49 -28.27
C VAL A 426 17.65 -8.69 -27.36
N ASP A 427 18.16 -7.61 -26.82
CA ASP A 427 19.22 -7.69 -25.81
C ASP A 427 18.70 -8.29 -24.49
N LYS A 428 19.58 -8.91 -23.72
CA LYS A 428 19.24 -9.61 -22.47
C LYS A 428 18.62 -8.65 -21.45
N LYS A 429 19.03 -7.38 -21.46
CA LYS A 429 18.45 -6.35 -20.59
C LYS A 429 16.97 -6.09 -20.92
N ALA A 430 16.62 -5.97 -22.18
CA ALA A 430 15.24 -5.76 -22.65
C ALA A 430 14.38 -7.00 -22.41
N ILE A 431 14.94 -8.21 -22.48
CA ILE A 431 14.25 -9.44 -22.06
C ILE A 431 13.86 -9.34 -20.57
N LEU A 432 14.78 -8.95 -19.70
CA LEU A 432 14.54 -8.81 -18.26
C LEU A 432 13.52 -7.70 -17.94
N ILE A 433 13.60 -6.56 -18.64
CA ILE A 433 12.59 -5.49 -18.52
C ILE A 433 11.20 -6.00 -18.92
N ARG A 434 11.09 -6.79 -19.99
CA ARG A 434 9.81 -7.36 -20.42
C ARG A 434 9.24 -8.35 -19.38
N ILE A 435 10.09 -9.12 -18.68
CA ILE A 435 9.64 -9.95 -17.55
C ILE A 435 9.07 -9.06 -16.43
N LEU A 436 9.75 -7.98 -16.08
CA LEU A 436 9.27 -7.04 -15.05
C LEU A 436 7.97 -6.34 -15.48
N HIS A 437 7.78 -6.05 -16.77
CA HIS A 437 6.51 -5.52 -17.27
C HIS A 437 5.37 -6.56 -17.22
N ASN A 438 5.65 -7.84 -17.45
CA ASN A 438 4.65 -8.90 -17.23
C ASN A 438 4.23 -8.93 -15.75
N LEU A 439 5.20 -8.94 -14.83
CA LEU A 439 4.94 -8.89 -13.39
C LEU A 439 4.19 -7.60 -12.97
N LEU A 440 4.52 -6.47 -13.59
CA LEU A 440 3.82 -5.20 -13.37
C LEU A 440 2.36 -5.26 -13.81
N SER A 441 2.06 -5.92 -14.93
CA SER A 441 0.68 -6.13 -15.38
C SER A 441 -0.11 -6.90 -14.32
N VAL A 442 0.45 -8.00 -13.81
CA VAL A 442 -0.21 -8.80 -12.75
C VAL A 442 -0.41 -7.99 -11.48
N ALA A 443 0.61 -7.22 -11.06
CA ALA A 443 0.48 -6.34 -9.88
C ALA A 443 -0.58 -5.26 -10.06
N HIS A 444 -0.77 -4.74 -11.27
CA HIS A 444 -1.85 -3.80 -11.57
C HIS A 444 -3.23 -4.46 -11.46
N ASP A 445 -3.40 -5.66 -12.00
CA ASP A 445 -4.67 -6.40 -11.95
C ASP A 445 -5.05 -6.76 -10.50
N GLU A 446 -4.06 -7.16 -9.69
CA GLU A 446 -4.21 -7.43 -8.26
C GLU A 446 -4.33 -6.17 -7.39
N ARG A 447 -4.11 -4.98 -7.96
CA ARG A 447 -4.03 -3.69 -7.25
C ARG A 447 -2.93 -3.66 -6.17
N ASP A 448 -1.87 -4.44 -6.35
CA ASP A 448 -0.71 -4.48 -5.46
C ASP A 448 0.29 -3.36 -5.81
N VAL A 449 0.07 -2.20 -5.20
CA VAL A 449 0.89 -1.00 -5.42
C VAL A 449 2.34 -1.20 -4.96
N GLN A 450 2.58 -2.01 -3.93
CA GLN A 450 3.94 -2.20 -3.40
C GLN A 450 4.78 -3.05 -4.35
N SER A 451 4.22 -4.12 -4.91
CA SER A 451 4.91 -4.90 -5.95
C SER A 451 5.12 -4.09 -7.22
N ALA A 452 4.13 -3.29 -7.66
CA ALA A 452 4.28 -2.41 -8.81
C ALA A 452 5.47 -1.44 -8.65
N LEU A 453 5.60 -0.80 -7.48
CA LEU A 453 6.73 0.08 -7.17
C LEU A 453 8.07 -0.68 -7.19
N ARG A 454 8.11 -1.89 -6.63
CA ARG A 454 9.31 -2.75 -6.62
C ARG A 454 9.81 -3.07 -8.03
N TYR A 455 8.90 -3.41 -8.94
CA TYR A 455 9.24 -3.72 -10.34
C TYR A 455 9.67 -2.46 -11.09
N LEU A 456 8.93 -1.35 -10.95
CA LEU A 456 9.27 -0.08 -11.61
C LEU A 456 10.60 0.49 -11.15
N ASP A 457 10.90 0.41 -9.85
CA ASP A 457 12.21 0.79 -9.32
C ASP A 457 13.34 -0.08 -9.88
N THR A 458 13.06 -1.35 -10.16
CA THR A 458 14.03 -2.28 -10.76
C THR A 458 14.21 -2.02 -12.25
N ILE A 459 13.13 -1.75 -12.98
CA ILE A 459 13.18 -1.33 -14.39
C ILE A 459 14.00 -0.06 -14.52
N LEU A 460 13.70 0.98 -13.73
CA LEU A 460 14.40 2.26 -13.78
C LEU A 460 15.85 2.19 -13.25
N ALA A 461 16.20 1.16 -12.47
CA ALA A 461 17.60 0.90 -12.14
C ALA A 461 18.39 0.38 -13.36
N MET A 462 17.76 -0.36 -14.27
CA MET A 462 18.37 -0.90 -15.49
C MET A 462 18.26 0.03 -16.71
N ALA A 463 17.18 0.81 -16.77
CA ALA A 463 16.83 1.75 -17.83
C ALA A 463 16.41 3.09 -17.23
N PRO A 464 17.36 3.87 -16.67
CA PRO A 464 17.07 5.12 -15.98
C PRO A 464 16.46 6.20 -16.90
N ASP A 465 16.66 6.07 -18.22
CA ASP A 465 16.17 7.05 -19.19
C ASP A 465 14.75 6.70 -19.72
N SER A 466 14.09 5.68 -19.16
CA SER A 466 12.75 5.27 -19.62
C SER A 466 11.67 6.22 -19.12
N VAL A 467 11.27 7.17 -19.96
CA VAL A 467 10.22 8.14 -19.61
C VAL A 467 8.88 7.47 -19.31
N GLN A 468 8.53 6.42 -20.07
CA GLN A 468 7.30 5.67 -19.83
C GLN A 468 7.27 5.07 -18.42
N ASP A 469 8.37 4.45 -17.97
CA ASP A 469 8.43 3.82 -16.65
C ASP A 469 8.48 4.84 -15.51
N HIS A 470 9.07 6.03 -15.73
CA HIS A 470 8.95 7.15 -14.79
C HIS A 470 7.48 7.59 -14.61
N VAL A 471 6.72 7.72 -15.70
CA VAL A 471 5.29 8.06 -15.63
C VAL A 471 4.48 6.98 -14.91
N LEU A 472 4.74 5.69 -15.21
CA LEU A 472 4.10 4.58 -14.52
C LEU A 472 4.43 4.59 -13.02
N ARG A 473 5.69 4.85 -12.64
CA ARG A 473 6.09 4.95 -11.23
C ARG A 473 5.45 6.14 -10.53
N ALA A 474 5.29 7.28 -11.21
CA ALA A 474 4.58 8.42 -10.65
C ALA A 474 3.13 8.08 -10.28
N VAL A 475 2.43 7.35 -11.16
CA VAL A 475 1.05 6.89 -10.89
C VAL A 475 1.02 5.93 -9.69
N ALA A 476 1.95 4.98 -9.62
CA ALA A 476 2.06 4.05 -8.50
C ALA A 476 2.39 4.77 -7.18
N ARG A 477 3.34 5.71 -7.18
CA ARG A 477 3.74 6.53 -6.03
C ARG A 477 2.57 7.36 -5.51
N ARG A 478 1.79 7.99 -6.39
CA ARG A 478 0.54 8.69 -6.00
C ARG A 478 -0.44 7.75 -5.30
N ARG A 479 -0.67 6.54 -5.83
CA ARG A 479 -1.56 5.54 -5.21
C ARG A 479 -1.05 5.07 -3.85
N ALA A 480 0.28 5.02 -3.66
CA ALA A 480 0.92 4.71 -2.39
C ALA A 480 0.94 5.88 -1.39
N GLY A 481 0.46 7.07 -1.78
CA GLY A 481 0.53 8.28 -0.97
C GLY A 481 1.89 9.01 -1.02
N ASP A 482 2.86 8.51 -1.78
CA ASP A 482 4.13 9.20 -2.04
C ASP A 482 3.95 10.25 -3.14
N ARG A 483 3.31 11.34 -2.76
CA ARG A 483 3.06 12.46 -3.66
C ARG A 483 4.34 13.18 -4.08
N LYS A 484 5.31 13.31 -3.17
CA LYS A 484 6.56 13.99 -3.45
C LYS A 484 7.34 13.24 -4.52
N GLY A 485 7.53 11.92 -4.35
CA GLY A 485 8.20 11.10 -5.36
C GLY A 485 7.41 11.02 -6.68
N ALA A 486 6.07 11.09 -6.64
CA ALA A 486 5.27 11.18 -7.86
C ALA A 486 5.52 12.48 -8.64
N LEU A 487 5.64 13.62 -7.95
CA LEU A 487 6.00 14.90 -8.58
C LEU A 487 7.42 14.86 -9.15
N GLU A 488 8.38 14.28 -8.43
CA GLU A 488 9.76 14.13 -8.91
C GLU A 488 9.84 13.34 -10.22
N ASP A 489 9.10 12.22 -10.34
CA ASP A 489 9.05 11.43 -11.57
C ASP A 489 8.36 12.17 -12.72
N VAL A 490 7.30 12.93 -12.43
CA VAL A 490 6.56 13.72 -13.43
C VAL A 490 7.38 14.90 -13.94
N ASP A 491 8.04 15.63 -13.04
CA ASP A 491 8.95 16.72 -13.40
C ASP A 491 10.09 16.19 -14.27
N TRP A 492 10.70 15.07 -13.87
CA TRP A 492 11.73 14.41 -14.67
C TRP A 492 11.22 14.03 -16.06
N ALA A 493 10.03 13.44 -16.17
CA ALA A 493 9.45 13.05 -17.46
C ALA A 493 9.18 14.25 -18.39
N LEU A 494 8.71 15.37 -17.84
CA LEU A 494 8.45 16.60 -18.60
C LEU A 494 9.74 17.25 -19.11
N ASP A 495 10.81 17.20 -18.31
CA ASP A 495 12.12 17.76 -18.71
C ASP A 495 12.75 17.00 -19.88
N HIS A 496 12.47 15.69 -20.02
CA HIS A 496 13.03 14.84 -21.08
C HIS A 496 12.21 14.82 -22.37
N LYS A 497 11.00 15.42 -22.39
CA LYS A 497 10.15 15.65 -23.58
C LYS A 497 10.09 14.47 -24.59
N PRO A 498 9.55 13.30 -24.20
CA PRO A 498 9.40 12.17 -25.11
C PRO A 498 8.47 12.50 -26.30
N ASP A 499 8.87 12.11 -27.51
CA ASP A 499 8.11 12.33 -28.75
C ASP A 499 6.82 11.48 -28.83
N ASP A 500 6.74 10.40 -28.06
CA ASP A 500 5.72 9.35 -28.11
C ASP A 500 4.69 9.42 -26.97
N ILE A 501 4.81 10.39 -26.06
CA ILE A 501 3.88 10.56 -24.93
C ILE A 501 3.10 11.88 -25.05
N ASN A 502 1.81 11.82 -24.72
CA ASN A 502 0.97 13.02 -24.61
C ASN A 502 1.41 13.86 -23.41
N LEU A 503 2.24 14.88 -23.67
CA LEU A 503 2.75 15.81 -22.66
C LEU A 503 1.63 16.55 -21.92
N GLU A 504 0.51 16.88 -22.58
CA GLU A 504 -0.63 17.56 -21.94
C GLU A 504 -1.20 16.71 -20.80
N ARG A 505 -1.30 15.38 -20.98
CA ARG A 505 -1.77 14.47 -19.92
C ARG A 505 -0.80 14.43 -18.73
N ILE A 506 0.50 14.45 -18.98
CA ILE A 506 1.51 14.49 -17.90
C ILE A 506 1.41 15.82 -17.14
N GLU A 507 1.25 16.94 -17.84
CA GLU A 507 1.05 18.24 -17.21
C GLU A 507 -0.26 18.33 -16.42
N GLU A 508 -1.35 17.75 -16.91
CA GLU A 508 -2.61 17.63 -16.17
C GLU A 508 -2.41 16.85 -14.88
N PHE A 509 -1.75 15.70 -14.96
CA PHE A 509 -1.44 14.88 -13.79
C PHE A 509 -0.57 15.64 -12.78
N ARG A 510 0.43 16.38 -13.26
CA ARG A 510 1.22 17.30 -12.42
C ARG A 510 0.36 18.34 -11.72
N ARG A 511 -0.57 18.99 -12.43
CA ARG A 511 -1.48 19.98 -11.85
C ARG A 511 -2.37 19.37 -10.77
N GLU A 512 -2.89 18.16 -10.99
CA GLU A 512 -3.65 17.42 -9.96
C GLU A 512 -2.80 17.14 -8.72
N LEU A 513 -1.56 16.68 -8.92
CA LEU A 513 -0.58 16.48 -7.86
C LEU A 513 -0.14 17.78 -7.18
N LEU A 514 -0.50 18.98 -7.67
CA LEU A 514 -0.23 20.25 -6.97
C LEU A 514 -1.47 20.83 -6.28
N ARG A 515 -2.68 20.57 -6.80
CA ARG A 515 -3.95 21.14 -6.29
C ARG A 515 -4.45 20.51 -4.99
N GLN A 516 -4.17 19.25 -4.74
CA GLN A 516 -4.49 18.65 -3.45
C GLN A 516 -3.59 19.37 -2.41
N GLY A 517 -4.06 19.92 -1.30
CA GLY A 517 -3.17 20.63 -0.35
C GLY A 517 -2.15 19.68 0.32
N PRO A 518 -1.12 20.18 1.03
CA PRO A 518 -0.33 19.35 1.95
C PRO A 518 -1.19 18.66 3.01
#